data_AF-A0A352W9G1-F1
#
_entry.id   AF-A0A352W9G1-F1
#
_cell.length_a   1.000
_cell.length_b   1.000
_cell.length_c   1.000
_cell.angle_alpha   90.00
_cell.angle_beta   90.00
_cell.angle_gamma   90.00
#
_symmetry.space_group_name_H-M   'P 1'
#
loop_
_entity.id
_entity.type
_entity.pdbx_description
1 polymer ?
#
loop_
_entity_poly.entity_id
_entity_poly.type
_entity_poly.pdbx_seq_one_letter_code
_entity_poly.pdbx_strand_id
1 'polypeptide(L)'
;MDTAIFVKNTTEAINKLANRLNLQPDDVVIISEMEHHSNDLPWRKKARVVKARVDISGALDLDDLCSKIRKHAARLKLVSITGASNVTGYINDLRTIARLAHTY
;
A
#
# COMPACT_ATOMS: atom_id res chain seq x y z
N MET A 1 -4.67 -2.60 22.21
CA MET A 1 -4.95 -4.05 22.27
C MET A 1 -4.32 -4.64 21.04
N ASP A 2 -3.40 -5.58 21.20
CA ASP A 2 -2.72 -6.19 20.05
C ASP A 2 -3.54 -7.39 19.58
N THR A 3 -3.85 -7.42 18.29
CA THR A 3 -4.63 -8.48 17.65
C THR A 3 -3.75 -9.19 16.63
N ALA A 4 -3.65 -10.51 16.72
CA ALA A 4 -2.97 -11.35 15.74
C ALA A 4 -3.97 -12.32 15.09
N ILE A 5 -3.94 -12.41 13.75
CA ILE A 5 -4.72 -13.37 12.97
C ILE A 5 -3.74 -14.23 12.19
N PHE A 6 -3.68 -15.53 12.51
CA PHE A 6 -2.78 -16.47 11.84
C PHE A 6 -3.39 -16.99 10.53
N VAL A 7 -2.57 -17.03 9.49
CA VAL A 7 -2.91 -17.49 8.13
C VAL A 7 -1.73 -18.26 7.54
N LYS A 8 -1.91 -18.93 6.39
CA LYS A 8 -0.89 -19.83 5.82
C LYS A 8 0.33 -19.10 5.28
N ASN A 9 0.15 -17.90 4.70
CA ASN A 9 1.22 -17.09 4.12
C ASN A 9 0.75 -15.64 3.87
N THR A 10 1.69 -14.76 3.50
CA THR A 10 1.45 -13.34 3.19
C THR A 10 0.42 -13.15 2.07
N THR A 11 0.49 -13.97 1.01
CA THR A 11 -0.46 -13.88 -0.12
C THR A 11 -1.88 -14.14 0.35
N GLU A 12 -2.10 -15.15 1.19
CA GLU A 12 -3.41 -15.43 1.77
C GLU A 12 -3.87 -14.29 2.69
N ALA A 13 -2.97 -13.73 3.51
CA ALA A 13 -3.28 -12.60 4.40
C ALA A 13 -3.88 -11.42 3.63
N ILE A 14 -3.17 -10.99 2.57
CA ILE A 14 -3.56 -9.84 1.75
C ILE A 14 -4.84 -10.12 0.98
N ASN A 15 -4.98 -11.32 0.39
CA ASN A 15 -6.20 -11.70 -0.31
C ASN A 15 -7.41 -11.76 0.62
N LYS A 16 -7.26 -12.24 1.87
CA LYS A 16 -8.33 -12.21 2.87
C LYS A 16 -8.74 -10.78 3.16
N LEU A 17 -7.79 -9.88 3.40
CA LEU A 17 -8.07 -8.47 3.67
C LEU A 17 -8.78 -7.80 2.49
N ALA A 18 -8.26 -7.96 1.26
CA ALA A 18 -8.86 -7.41 0.05
C ALA A 18 -10.28 -7.88 -0.23
N ASN A 19 -10.64 -9.10 0.18
CA ASN A 19 -12.02 -9.60 0.06
C ASN A 19 -12.94 -9.21 1.21
N ARG A 20 -12.40 -8.68 2.32
CA ARG A 20 -13.18 -8.25 3.49
C ARG A 20 -13.37 -6.75 3.57
N LEU A 21 -12.45 -5.96 3.02
CA LEU A 21 -12.66 -4.54 2.82
C LEU A 21 -13.76 -4.33 1.78
N ASN A 22 -14.79 -3.56 2.14
CA ASN A 22 -15.92 -3.25 1.25
C ASN A 22 -15.55 -2.14 0.25
N LEU A 23 -14.46 -2.34 -0.50
CA LEU A 23 -13.96 -1.42 -1.51
C LEU A 23 -14.90 -1.39 -2.71
N GLN A 24 -15.10 -0.18 -3.25
CA GLN A 24 -15.82 0.06 -4.50
C GLN A 24 -14.83 0.28 -5.65
N PRO A 25 -15.22 0.03 -6.91
CA PRO A 25 -14.30 0.18 -8.06
C PRO A 25 -13.66 1.57 -8.22
N ASP A 26 -14.31 2.62 -7.72
CA ASP A 26 -13.85 4.01 -7.75
C ASP A 26 -13.01 4.41 -6.53
N ASP A 27 -12.99 3.58 -5.48
CA ASP A 27 -12.10 3.75 -4.34
C ASP A 27 -10.64 3.67 -4.77
N VAL A 28 -9.77 4.30 -4.00
CA VAL A 28 -8.34 4.37 -4.29
C VAL A 28 -7.56 3.57 -3.26
N VAL A 29 -6.69 2.72 -3.77
CA VAL A 29 -5.63 2.08 -3.01
C VAL A 29 -4.29 2.57 -3.53
N ILE A 30 -3.50 3.21 -2.66
CA ILE A 30 -2.14 3.62 -3.01
C ILE A 30 -1.17 2.51 -2.59
N ILE A 31 -0.32 2.09 -3.52
CA ILE A 31 0.79 1.17 -3.29
C ILE A 31 2.09 1.80 -3.78
N SER A 32 3.24 1.19 -3.51
CA SER A 32 4.51 1.59 -4.16
C SER A 32 4.75 0.85 -5.49
N GLU A 33 5.71 1.31 -6.28
CA GLU A 33 6.19 0.54 -7.45
C GLU A 33 7.06 -0.67 -7.05
N MET A 34 7.57 -0.71 -5.82
CA MET A 34 8.41 -1.82 -5.31
C MET A 34 7.61 -2.98 -4.70
N GLU A 35 6.28 -3.01 -4.86
CA GLU A 35 5.46 -4.06 -4.27
C GLU A 35 5.65 -5.43 -4.94
N HIS A 36 5.70 -6.48 -4.11
CA HIS A 36 5.54 -7.84 -4.59
C HIS A 36 4.13 -8.03 -5.18
N HIS A 37 3.99 -8.88 -6.20
CA HIS A 37 2.70 -9.12 -6.87
C HIS A 37 1.60 -9.62 -5.93
N SER A 38 1.95 -10.33 -4.85
CA SER A 38 0.98 -10.76 -3.84
C SER A 38 0.34 -9.59 -3.09
N ASN A 39 1.01 -8.44 -3.01
CA ASN A 39 0.42 -7.20 -2.50
C ASN A 39 -0.32 -6.45 -3.62
N ASP A 40 0.26 -6.29 -4.80
CA ASP A 40 -0.34 -5.48 -5.88
C ASP A 40 -1.67 -6.05 -6.44
N LEU A 41 -1.66 -7.32 -6.87
CA LEU A 41 -2.75 -7.90 -7.67
C LEU A 41 -4.12 -7.97 -6.97
N PRO A 42 -4.23 -8.27 -5.65
CA PRO A 42 -5.52 -8.31 -4.97
C PRO A 42 -6.27 -6.98 -5.01
N TRP A 43 -5.56 -5.84 -4.90
CA TRP A 43 -6.18 -4.53 -4.87
C TRP A 43 -6.75 -4.12 -6.24
N ARG A 44 -6.05 -4.45 -7.33
CA ARG A 44 -6.49 -4.12 -8.71
C ARG A 44 -7.86 -4.70 -9.06
N LYS A 45 -8.26 -5.81 -8.42
CA LYS A 45 -9.56 -6.46 -8.63
C LYS A 45 -10.70 -5.79 -7.85
N LYS A 46 -10.39 -4.89 -6.91
CA LYS A 46 -11.33 -4.34 -5.93
C LYS A 46 -11.47 -2.83 -6.00
N ALA A 47 -10.43 -2.13 -6.45
CA ALA A 47 -10.33 -0.68 -6.41
C ALA A 47 -9.35 -0.15 -7.49
N ARG A 48 -9.36 1.16 -7.70
CA ARG A 48 -8.36 1.84 -8.53
C ARG A 48 -7.02 1.90 -7.79
N VAL A 49 -6.03 1.21 -8.33
CA VAL A 49 -4.67 1.21 -7.78
C VAL A 49 -3.87 2.39 -8.33
N VAL A 50 -3.25 3.15 -7.43
CA VAL A 50 -2.31 4.24 -7.74
C VAL A 50 -0.95 3.86 -7.18
N LYS A 51 0.10 3.90 -8.01
CA LYS A 51 1.45 3.53 -7.59
C LYS A 51 2.27 4.76 -7.26
N ALA A 52 2.86 4.84 -6.08
CA ALA A 52 3.89 5.81 -5.69
C ALA A 52 5.26 5.37 -6.25
N ARG A 53 6.03 6.34 -6.73
CA ARG A 53 7.27 6.09 -7.45
C ARG A 53 8.36 5.54 -6.55
N VAL A 54 9.26 4.81 -7.17
CA VAL A 54 10.56 4.45 -6.60
C VAL A 54 11.62 5.27 -7.31
N ASP A 55 12.50 5.90 -6.55
CA ASP A 55 13.58 6.71 -7.12
C ASP A 55 14.72 5.85 -7.67
N ILE A 56 15.74 6.50 -8.25
CA ILE A 56 16.89 5.81 -8.85
C ILE A 56 17.75 5.03 -7.84
N SER A 57 17.64 5.35 -6.55
CA SER A 57 18.32 4.61 -5.48
C SER A 57 17.56 3.36 -5.04
N GLY A 58 16.36 3.14 -5.59
CA GLY A 58 15.49 2.04 -5.18
C GLY A 58 14.69 2.34 -3.91
N ALA A 59 14.66 3.60 -3.46
CA ALA A 59 13.91 4.08 -2.32
C ALA A 59 12.52 4.59 -2.72
N LEU A 60 11.57 4.56 -1.79
CA LEU A 60 10.24 5.13 -2.01
C LEU A 60 10.32 6.65 -2.07
N ASP A 61 9.81 7.23 -3.17
CA ASP A 61 9.68 8.69 -3.31
C ASP A 61 8.54 9.20 -2.41
N LEU A 62 8.90 9.70 -1.22
CA LEU A 62 7.95 10.17 -0.20
C LEU A 62 7.18 11.43 -0.64
N ASP A 63 7.79 12.28 -1.46
CA ASP A 63 7.13 13.48 -1.97
C ASP A 63 6.04 13.11 -2.98
N ASP A 64 6.33 12.16 -3.86
CA ASP A 64 5.34 11.60 -4.77
C ASP A 64 4.23 10.84 -4.05
N LEU A 65 4.57 10.05 -3.02
CA LEU A 65 3.57 9.40 -2.16
C LEU A 65 2.64 10.45 -1.53
N CYS A 66 3.21 11.51 -0.94
CA CYS A 66 2.45 12.58 -0.31
C CYS A 66 1.54 13.31 -1.30
N SER A 67 2.06 13.63 -2.48
CA SER A 67 1.30 14.24 -3.57
C SER A 67 0.12 13.37 -3.99
N LYS A 68 0.33 12.04 -4.13
CA LYS A 68 -0.73 11.08 -4.48
C LYS A 68 -1.77 10.93 -3.39
N ILE A 69 -1.37 10.89 -2.12
CA ILE A 69 -2.30 10.86 -0.99
C ILE A 69 -3.18 12.11 -1.02
N ARG A 70 -2.58 13.30 -1.09
CA ARG A 70 -3.32 14.57 -1.15
C ARG A 70 -4.26 14.64 -2.34
N LYS A 71 -3.78 14.26 -3.54
CA LYS A 71 -4.57 14.27 -4.79
C LYS A 71 -5.78 13.34 -4.71
N HIS A 72 -5.69 12.25 -3.97
CA HIS A 72 -6.72 11.21 -3.91
C HIS A 72 -7.47 11.13 -2.58
N ALA A 73 -7.23 12.05 -1.65
CA ALA A 73 -7.74 12.01 -0.27
C ALA A 73 -9.25 11.69 -0.19
N ALA A 74 -10.08 12.34 -1.01
CA ALA A 74 -11.54 12.13 -1.00
C ALA A 74 -12.00 10.69 -1.32
N ARG A 75 -11.17 9.89 -2.01
CA ARG A 75 -11.48 8.51 -2.41
C ARG A 75 -10.45 7.49 -1.89
N LEU A 76 -9.43 7.93 -1.16
CA LEU A 76 -8.39 7.06 -0.62
C LEU A 76 -8.97 6.21 0.51
N LYS A 77 -8.89 4.88 0.37
CA LYS A 77 -9.35 3.93 1.39
C LYS A 77 -8.22 3.16 2.04
N LEU A 78 -7.09 3.00 1.35
CA LEU A 78 -5.96 2.23 1.84
C LEU A 78 -4.64 2.72 1.23
N VAL A 79 -3.62 2.79 2.08
CA VAL A 79 -2.21 2.87 1.67
C VAL A 79 -1.57 1.54 2.07
N SER A 80 -1.06 0.76 1.10
CA SER A 80 -0.46 -0.55 1.33
C SER A 80 0.98 -0.56 0.79
N ILE A 81 1.95 -0.56 1.71
CA ILE A 81 3.38 -0.41 1.40
C ILE A 81 4.17 -1.58 1.98
N THR A 82 5.09 -2.14 1.20
CA THR A 82 6.03 -3.16 1.70
C THR A 82 6.95 -2.60 2.79
N GLY A 83 7.17 -3.35 3.86
CA GLY A 83 8.13 -2.97 4.91
C GLY A 83 9.58 -2.96 4.41
N ALA A 84 9.93 -3.95 3.57
CA ALA A 84 11.23 -4.03 2.92
C ALA A 84 11.05 -4.55 1.49
N SER A 85 11.72 -3.91 0.54
CA SER A 85 11.69 -4.34 -0.86
C SER A 85 12.49 -5.63 -1.04
N ASN A 86 11.89 -6.64 -1.65
CA ASN A 86 12.58 -7.88 -2.00
C ASN A 86 13.48 -7.73 -3.25
N VAL A 87 13.37 -6.61 -3.97
CA VAL A 87 14.16 -6.32 -5.18
C VAL A 87 15.37 -5.45 -4.84
N THR A 88 15.14 -4.35 -4.10
CA THR A 88 16.18 -3.35 -3.80
C THR A 88 16.78 -3.49 -2.41
N GLY A 89 16.12 -4.25 -1.51
CA GLY A 89 16.51 -4.34 -0.10
C GLY A 89 16.18 -3.09 0.73
N TYR A 90 15.61 -2.05 0.11
CA TYR A 90 15.27 -0.81 0.81
C TYR A 90 14.22 -1.07 1.89
N ILE A 91 14.47 -0.56 3.10
CA ILE A 91 13.57 -0.68 4.26
C ILE A 91 12.83 0.64 4.43
N ASN A 92 11.51 0.60 4.29
CA ASN A 92 10.66 1.78 4.41
C ASN A 92 10.46 2.20 5.87
N ASP A 93 10.51 3.51 6.15
CA ASP A 93 10.05 4.05 7.43
C ASP A 93 8.51 4.03 7.49
N LEU A 94 7.99 2.88 7.89
CA LEU A 94 6.55 2.64 8.01
C LEU A 94 5.87 3.59 9.02
N ARG A 95 6.59 4.10 10.03
CA ARG A 95 6.03 5.02 11.00
C ARG A 95 5.76 6.37 10.35
N THR A 96 6.71 6.87 9.59
CA THR A 96 6.56 8.14 8.85
C THR A 96 5.47 8.01 7.79
N ILE A 97 5.46 6.92 7.03
CA ILE A 97 4.43 6.66 6.00
C ILE A 97 3.03 6.56 6.62
N ALA A 98 2.87 5.85 7.74
CA ALA A 98 1.58 5.73 8.42
C ALA A 98 1.08 7.08 8.94
N ARG A 99 1.96 7.97 9.43
CA ARG A 99 1.57 9.32 9.81
C ARG A 99 1.10 10.12 8.60
N LEU A 100 1.83 10.02 7.49
CA LEU A 100 1.52 10.72 6.25
C LEU A 100 0.16 10.29 5.69
N ALA A 101 -0.12 8.99 5.71
CA ALA A 101 -1.40 8.42 5.27
C ALA A 101 -2.62 8.89 6.06
N HIS A 102 -2.45 9.29 7.33
CA HIS A 102 -3.53 9.77 8.19
C HIS A 102 -3.61 11.30 8.31
N THR A 103 -2.82 12.05 7.54
CA THR A 103 -2.76 13.51 7.65
C THR A 103 -3.87 14.24 6.88
N TYR A 104 -4.45 13.59 5.86
CA TYR A 104 -5.46 14.16 4.95
C TYR A 104 -6.74 13.36 4.99
#